data_AF-A0A959B2T8-F1
#
_entry.id   AF-A0A959B2T8-F1
#
_cell.length_a   1.000
_cell.length_b   1.000
_cell.length_c   1.000
_cell.angle_alpha   90.00
_cell.angle_beta   90.00
_cell.angle_gamma   90.00
#
_symmetry.space_group_name_H-M   'P 1'
#
loop_
_entity.id
_entity.type
_entity.pdbx_description
1 polymer ?
#
loop_
_entity_poly.entity_id
_entity_poly.type
_entity_poly.pdbx_seq_one_letter_code
_entity_poly.pdbx_strand_id
1 'polypeptide(L)'
;MSRIAKKDVHVALERAAQNIRSAAGNDPFVSRLDIRRKLQSLKGVEQRLTSIFYRFMDHRDYRPGARITNKDIEETLQYAEEKLIDQYDRNHNGLSRTEIDKMSTIGKLAVEFAQELKRAALQQNLDNAKDIADKLGELAQGLLFFSYGSEMDTPLKPFFLDKKVGHLDSDILRRALKLNANDPAQAFELFEADARTFHRRFIDNSQLFGESEAIHASALVSFMEDMLHNIVLAILGKNGESGPVHPVYWVGIAPDGCIVGLKTEVVWS
;
A
#
# COMPACT_ATOMS: atom_id res chain seq x y z
N MET A 1 -4.34 5.26 2.29
CA MET A 1 -3.62 5.34 1.01
C MET A 1 -2.62 6.49 1.08
N SER A 2 -1.33 6.16 1.23
CA SER A 2 -0.22 7.09 1.05
C SER A 2 -0.23 7.66 -0.37
N ARG A 3 0.43 8.81 -0.53
CA ARG A 3 0.75 9.36 -1.85
C ARG A 3 1.57 8.35 -2.66
N ILE A 4 1.35 8.29 -3.97
CA ILE A 4 2.20 7.52 -4.89
C ILE A 4 3.10 8.47 -5.67
N ALA A 5 4.40 8.17 -5.76
CA ALA A 5 5.32 9.02 -6.48
C ALA A 5 5.02 8.97 -7.98
N LYS A 6 4.99 10.13 -8.67
CA LYS A 6 4.70 10.18 -10.11
C LYS A 6 5.64 9.31 -10.95
N LYS A 7 6.91 9.19 -10.54
CA LYS A 7 7.90 8.31 -11.19
C LYS A 7 7.45 6.85 -11.22
N ASP A 8 6.78 6.37 -10.16
CA ASP A 8 6.30 4.99 -10.07
C ASP A 8 5.16 4.79 -11.08
N VAL A 9 4.34 5.83 -11.27
CA VAL A 9 3.24 5.85 -12.25
C VAL A 9 3.76 5.96 -13.69
N HIS A 10 4.82 6.74 -13.93
CA HIS A 10 5.52 6.77 -15.22
C HIS A 10 6.06 5.39 -15.59
N VAL A 11 6.70 4.68 -14.66
CA VAL A 11 7.17 3.30 -14.87
C VAL A 11 6.02 2.36 -15.26
N ALA A 12 4.85 2.51 -14.65
CA ALA A 12 3.67 1.73 -15.01
C ALA A 12 3.17 2.02 -16.44
N LEU A 13 3.18 3.30 -16.87
CA LEU A 13 2.85 3.69 -18.25
C LEU A 13 3.89 3.19 -19.25
N GLU A 14 5.18 3.34 -18.95
CA GLU A 14 6.29 2.82 -19.78
C GLU A 14 6.14 1.31 -19.96
N ARG A 15 5.76 0.56 -18.92
CA ARG A 15 5.54 -0.88 -19.02
C ARG A 15 4.34 -1.24 -19.92
N ALA A 16 3.27 -0.46 -19.87
CA ALA A 16 2.17 -0.59 -20.82
C ALA A 16 2.61 -0.28 -22.26
N ALA A 17 3.39 0.80 -22.47
CA ALA A 17 3.96 1.15 -23.76
C ALA A 17 4.90 0.06 -24.30
N GLN A 18 5.75 -0.52 -23.44
CA GLN A 18 6.65 -1.62 -23.77
C GLN A 18 5.89 -2.90 -24.11
N ASN A 19 4.78 -3.18 -23.43
CA ASN A 19 3.90 -4.29 -23.80
C ASN A 19 3.33 -4.12 -25.21
N ILE A 20 3.01 -2.89 -25.60
CA ILE A 20 2.50 -2.57 -26.94
C ILE A 20 3.62 -2.67 -27.98
N ARG A 21 4.77 -2.07 -27.70
CA ARG A 21 5.99 -2.14 -28.55
C ARG A 21 6.41 -3.58 -28.81
N SER A 22 6.43 -4.41 -27.77
CA SER A 22 6.82 -5.82 -27.88
C SER A 22 5.76 -6.72 -28.56
N ALA A 23 4.53 -6.24 -28.75
CA ALA A 23 3.49 -7.03 -29.42
C ALA A 23 3.83 -7.28 -30.90
N ALA A 24 4.48 -6.33 -31.57
CA ALA A 24 4.88 -6.45 -32.98
C ALA A 24 6.02 -7.44 -33.24
N GLY A 25 6.74 -7.89 -32.20
CA GLY A 25 7.93 -8.73 -32.36
C GLY A 25 9.01 -8.00 -33.16
N ASN A 26 9.29 -8.46 -34.38
CA ASN A 26 10.28 -7.87 -35.28
C ASN A 26 9.68 -6.88 -36.30
N ASP A 27 8.35 -6.73 -36.33
CA ASP A 27 7.70 -5.77 -37.24
C ASP A 27 7.90 -4.34 -36.70
N PRO A 28 8.28 -3.35 -37.52
CA PRO A 28 8.31 -1.94 -37.11
C PRO A 28 6.93 -1.35 -36.76
N PHE A 29 5.85 -2.08 -37.03
CA PHE A 29 4.48 -1.65 -36.80
C PHE A 29 3.70 -2.60 -35.88
N VAL A 30 2.89 -2.04 -34.99
CA VAL A 30 1.98 -2.80 -34.13
C VAL A 30 0.59 -2.84 -34.76
N SER A 31 0.11 -4.04 -35.09
CA SER A 31 -1.27 -4.24 -35.57
C SER A 31 -2.27 -4.51 -34.44
N ARG A 32 -3.56 -4.35 -34.73
CA ARG A 32 -4.67 -4.73 -33.82
C ARG A 32 -4.62 -6.21 -33.46
N LEU A 33 -4.17 -7.08 -34.37
CA LEU A 33 -4.08 -8.51 -34.12
C LEU A 33 -2.96 -8.84 -33.13
N ASP A 34 -1.80 -8.19 -33.28
CA ASP A 34 -0.65 -8.37 -32.41
C ASP A 34 -0.99 -7.99 -30.97
N ILE A 35 -1.69 -6.87 -30.81
CA ILE A 35 -2.13 -6.42 -29.49
C ILE A 35 -3.17 -7.35 -28.89
N ARG A 36 -4.14 -7.84 -29.67
CA ARG A 36 -5.09 -8.84 -29.16
C ARG A 36 -4.36 -10.08 -28.63
N ARG A 37 -3.33 -10.56 -29.35
CA ARG A 37 -2.51 -11.70 -28.89
C ARG A 37 -1.72 -11.35 -27.62
N LYS A 38 -1.06 -10.19 -27.59
CA LYS A 38 -0.32 -9.73 -26.40
C LYS A 38 -1.23 -9.62 -25.18
N LEU A 39 -2.42 -9.03 -25.33
CA LEU A 39 -3.38 -8.88 -24.23
C LEU A 39 -3.87 -10.22 -23.68
N GLN A 40 -3.87 -11.31 -24.45
CA GLN A 40 -4.19 -12.64 -23.93
C GLN A 40 -3.11 -13.20 -23.00
N SER A 41 -1.86 -12.74 -23.14
CA SER A 41 -0.75 -13.14 -22.27
C SER A 41 -0.66 -12.34 -20.97
N LEU A 42 -1.24 -11.14 -20.95
CA LEU A 42 -1.27 -10.25 -19.79
C LEU A 42 -2.49 -10.55 -18.90
N LYS A 43 -2.37 -10.24 -17.61
CA LYS A 43 -3.45 -10.43 -16.63
C LYS A 43 -3.66 -9.17 -15.80
N GLY A 44 -4.79 -9.10 -15.08
CA GLY A 44 -5.03 -8.11 -14.04
C GLY A 44 -5.01 -6.66 -14.52
N VAL A 45 -4.42 -5.77 -13.72
CA VAL A 45 -4.34 -4.34 -14.02
C VAL A 45 -3.44 -4.07 -15.21
N GLU A 46 -2.32 -4.79 -15.34
CA GLU A 46 -1.39 -4.65 -16.47
C GLU A 46 -2.10 -4.82 -17.83
N GLN A 47 -2.93 -5.86 -17.94
CA GLN A 47 -3.74 -6.10 -19.15
C GLN A 47 -4.72 -4.94 -19.41
N ARG A 48 -5.45 -4.51 -18.37
CA ARG A 48 -6.45 -3.44 -18.49
C ARG A 48 -5.81 -2.12 -18.91
N LEU A 49 -4.71 -1.74 -18.26
CA LEU A 49 -3.94 -0.54 -18.60
C LEU A 49 -3.42 -0.63 -20.03
N THR A 50 -2.74 -1.73 -20.40
CA THR A 50 -2.22 -1.94 -21.76
C THR A 50 -3.33 -1.85 -22.81
N SER A 51 -4.49 -2.45 -22.55
CA SER A 51 -5.62 -2.42 -23.49
C SER A 51 -6.20 -1.02 -23.67
N ILE A 52 -6.38 -0.27 -22.58
CA ILE A 52 -6.95 1.08 -22.63
C ILE A 52 -5.95 2.05 -23.26
N PHE A 53 -4.67 1.90 -22.94
CA PHE A 53 -3.59 2.72 -23.49
C PHE A 53 -3.45 2.50 -25.00
N TYR A 54 -3.56 1.25 -25.46
CA TYR A 54 -3.64 0.95 -26.89
C TYR A 54 -4.84 1.62 -27.58
N ARG A 55 -6.04 1.53 -27.00
CA ARG A 55 -7.24 2.17 -27.58
C ARG A 55 -7.11 3.69 -27.64
N PHE A 56 -6.44 4.28 -26.66
CA PHE A 56 -6.14 5.71 -26.63
C PHE A 56 -5.28 6.13 -27.84
N MET A 57 -4.30 5.31 -28.21
CA MET A 57 -3.49 5.51 -29.42
C MET A 57 -4.27 5.23 -30.72
N ASP A 58 -4.94 4.08 -30.81
CA ASP A 58 -5.68 3.66 -32.02
C ASP A 58 -6.83 4.61 -32.38
N HIS A 59 -7.45 5.27 -31.38
CA HIS A 59 -8.46 6.29 -31.63
C HIS A 59 -7.93 7.54 -32.34
N ARG A 60 -6.62 7.81 -32.25
CA ARG A 60 -5.98 8.99 -32.86
C ARG A 60 -5.78 8.83 -34.37
N ASP A 61 -5.68 7.59 -34.86
CA ASP A 61 -5.56 7.28 -36.29
C ASP A 61 -6.64 6.27 -36.75
N TYR A 62 -7.89 6.73 -36.80
CA TYR A 62 -9.04 5.92 -37.21
C TYR A 62 -9.09 5.76 -38.74
N ARG A 63 -8.13 5.03 -39.31
CA ARG A 63 -8.11 4.65 -40.72
C ARG A 63 -8.10 3.12 -40.88
N PRO A 64 -8.78 2.56 -41.90
CA PRO A 64 -8.67 1.14 -42.22
C PRO A 64 -7.19 0.77 -42.49
N GLY A 65 -6.65 -0.15 -41.70
CA GLY A 65 -5.23 -0.54 -41.80
C GLY A 65 -4.25 0.38 -41.08
N ALA A 66 -4.72 1.30 -40.22
CA ALA A 66 -3.86 2.11 -39.36
C ALA A 66 -2.93 1.21 -38.53
N ARG A 67 -1.66 1.60 -38.51
CA ARG A 67 -0.56 0.90 -37.88
C ARG A 67 0.07 1.83 -36.87
N ILE A 68 0.29 1.35 -35.66
CA ILE A 68 0.96 2.14 -34.63
C ILE A 68 2.46 1.97 -34.80
N THR A 69 3.18 3.07 -34.95
CA THR A 69 4.65 3.10 -35.01
C THR A 69 5.25 3.28 -33.62
N ASN A 70 6.54 3.00 -33.47
CA ASN A 70 7.27 3.32 -32.23
C ASN A 70 7.18 4.81 -31.87
N LYS A 71 7.18 5.69 -32.88
CA LYS A 71 7.03 7.12 -32.69
C LYS A 71 5.67 7.47 -32.08
N ASP A 72 4.59 6.85 -32.57
CA ASP A 72 3.25 7.07 -32.03
C ASP A 72 3.15 6.63 -30.56
N ILE A 73 3.83 5.54 -30.21
CA ILE A 73 3.92 5.03 -28.83
C ILE A 73 4.64 6.05 -27.94
N GLU A 74 5.81 6.55 -28.37
CA GLU A 74 6.60 7.52 -27.60
C GLU A 74 5.87 8.85 -27.43
N GLU A 75 5.29 9.40 -28.50
CA GLU A 75 4.50 10.64 -28.41
C GLU A 75 3.29 10.49 -27.49
N THR A 76 2.65 9.31 -27.51
CA THR A 76 1.49 9.05 -26.65
C THR A 76 1.89 8.84 -25.20
N LEU A 77 3.03 8.16 -24.96
CA LEU A 77 3.60 8.03 -23.63
C LEU A 77 3.93 9.38 -23.03
N GLN A 78 4.67 10.22 -23.76
CA GLN A 78 5.01 11.57 -23.32
C GLN A 78 3.75 12.39 -23.05
N TYR A 79 2.76 12.35 -23.96
CA TYR A 79 1.48 13.03 -23.73
C TYR A 79 0.78 12.54 -22.45
N ALA A 80 0.76 11.22 -22.21
CA ALA A 80 0.10 10.64 -21.05
C ALA A 80 0.80 11.04 -19.75
N GLU A 81 2.13 10.98 -19.69
CA GLU A 81 2.91 11.44 -18.55
C GLU A 81 2.62 12.91 -18.26
N GLU A 82 2.74 13.78 -19.27
CA GLU A 82 2.56 15.22 -19.09
C GLU A 82 1.12 15.61 -18.75
N LYS A 83 0.12 15.08 -19.48
CA LYS A 83 -1.27 15.56 -19.41
C LYS A 83 -2.16 14.74 -18.48
N LEU A 84 -1.87 13.46 -18.30
CA LEU A 84 -2.73 12.57 -17.50
C LEU A 84 -2.17 12.34 -16.09
N ILE A 85 -0.86 12.54 -15.88
CA ILE A 85 -0.19 12.32 -14.58
C ILE A 85 0.32 13.64 -14.00
N ASP A 86 1.27 14.31 -14.66
CA ASP A 86 2.02 15.43 -14.09
C ASP A 86 1.17 16.67 -13.78
N GLN A 87 0.04 16.86 -14.49
CA GLN A 87 -0.90 17.95 -14.18
C GLN A 87 -1.54 17.86 -12.80
N TYR A 88 -1.56 16.66 -12.20
CA TYR A 88 -2.19 16.38 -10.91
C TYR A 88 -1.21 16.44 -9.73
N ASP A 89 0.10 16.17 -9.93
CA ASP A 89 1.15 16.25 -8.90
C ASP A 89 1.99 17.55 -9.03
N ARG A 90 1.33 18.69 -8.83
CA ARG A 90 1.94 20.03 -9.07
C ARG A 90 2.94 20.47 -8.01
N ASN A 91 2.79 19.95 -6.80
CA ASN A 91 3.67 20.22 -5.66
C ASN A 91 4.79 19.20 -5.52
N HIS A 92 4.87 18.21 -6.42
CA HIS A 92 5.93 17.20 -6.50
C HIS A 92 6.11 16.37 -5.23
N ASN A 93 5.05 16.22 -4.44
CA ASN A 93 5.06 15.37 -3.24
C ASN A 93 4.35 14.01 -3.48
N GLY A 94 4.01 13.72 -4.74
CA GLY A 94 3.32 12.51 -5.15
C GLY A 94 1.81 12.67 -5.12
N LEU A 95 1.14 11.83 -5.91
CA LEU A 95 -0.31 11.87 -6.12
C LEU A 95 -1.05 11.43 -4.86
N SER A 96 -1.83 12.34 -4.28
CA SER A 96 -2.79 12.07 -3.23
C SER A 96 -4.05 11.37 -3.76
N ARG A 97 -4.84 10.81 -2.84
CA ARG A 97 -6.13 10.20 -3.17
C ARG A 97 -7.08 11.13 -3.92
N THR A 98 -7.18 12.39 -3.48
CA THR A 98 -8.08 13.38 -4.10
C THR A 98 -7.60 13.80 -5.49
N GLU A 99 -6.29 13.79 -5.73
CA GLU A 99 -5.70 13.99 -7.06
C GLU A 99 -6.02 12.78 -7.95
N ILE A 100 -5.79 11.56 -7.45
CA ILE A 100 -6.10 10.30 -8.16
C ILE A 100 -7.57 10.21 -8.55
N ASP A 101 -8.48 10.61 -7.67
CA ASP A 101 -9.93 10.58 -7.93
C ASP A 101 -10.33 11.46 -9.12
N LYS A 102 -9.56 12.52 -9.41
CA LYS A 102 -9.76 13.44 -10.53
C LYS A 102 -9.06 13.02 -11.83
N MET A 103 -8.20 12.00 -11.79
CA MET A 103 -7.48 11.50 -12.97
C MET A 103 -8.42 10.80 -13.95
N SER A 104 -7.97 10.73 -15.21
CA SER A 104 -8.61 9.91 -16.24
C SER A 104 -8.55 8.42 -15.89
N THR A 105 -9.35 7.59 -16.59
CA THR A 105 -9.30 6.13 -16.41
C THR A 105 -7.90 5.56 -16.65
N ILE A 106 -7.15 6.11 -17.62
CA ILE A 106 -5.75 5.73 -17.88
C ILE A 106 -4.89 6.04 -16.65
N GLY A 107 -4.99 7.25 -16.13
CA GLY A 107 -4.23 7.69 -14.97
C GLY A 107 -4.53 6.84 -13.72
N LYS A 108 -5.80 6.54 -13.46
CA LYS A 108 -6.21 5.67 -12.35
C LYS A 108 -5.67 4.25 -12.49
N LEU A 109 -5.73 3.66 -13.69
CA LEU A 109 -5.17 2.32 -13.95
C LEU A 109 -3.64 2.31 -13.86
N ALA A 110 -2.97 3.38 -14.28
CA ALA A 110 -1.52 3.51 -14.15
C ALA A 110 -1.10 3.57 -12.67
N VAL A 111 -1.85 4.31 -11.85
CA VAL A 111 -1.64 4.34 -10.39
C VAL A 111 -1.88 2.96 -9.78
N GLU A 112 -2.99 2.30 -10.11
CA GLU A 112 -3.29 0.95 -9.61
C GLU A 112 -2.18 -0.05 -9.99
N PHE A 113 -1.68 0.01 -11.23
CA PHE A 113 -0.59 -0.87 -11.66
C PHE A 113 0.75 -0.53 -11.01
N ALA A 114 1.06 0.75 -10.81
CA ALA A 114 2.26 1.18 -10.09
C ALA A 114 2.24 0.69 -8.63
N GLN A 115 1.07 0.69 -7.98
CA GLN A 115 0.90 0.09 -6.66
C GLN A 115 1.15 -1.42 -6.68
N GLU A 116 0.61 -2.15 -7.66
CA GLU A 116 0.88 -3.59 -7.81
C GLU A 116 2.38 -3.89 -8.02
N LEU A 117 3.06 -3.13 -8.88
CA LEU A 117 4.50 -3.29 -9.12
C LEU A 117 5.32 -3.01 -7.86
N LYS A 118 4.94 -1.98 -7.09
CA LYS A 118 5.61 -1.64 -5.84
C LYS A 118 5.41 -2.72 -4.78
N ARG A 119 4.19 -3.26 -4.64
CA ARG A 119 3.92 -4.41 -3.77
C ARG A 119 4.73 -5.64 -4.18
N ALA A 120 4.76 -5.97 -5.47
CA ALA A 120 5.52 -7.12 -5.97
C ALA A 120 7.02 -6.95 -5.71
N ALA A 121 7.58 -5.75 -5.92
CA ALA A 121 8.98 -5.46 -5.64
C ALA A 121 9.30 -5.48 -4.13
N LEU A 122 8.38 -5.02 -3.29
CA LEU A 122 8.51 -5.13 -1.83
C LEU A 122 8.48 -6.59 -1.37
N GLN A 123 7.55 -7.38 -1.89
CA GLN A 123 7.43 -8.81 -1.57
C GLN A 123 8.69 -9.58 -1.97
N GLN A 124 9.23 -9.37 -3.17
CA GLN A 124 10.46 -10.03 -3.63
C GLN A 124 11.70 -9.74 -2.76
N ASN A 125 11.70 -8.66 -1.98
CA ASN A 125 12.81 -8.29 -1.11
C ASN A 125 12.55 -8.61 0.36
N LEU A 126 11.33 -9.02 0.72
CA LEU A 126 10.87 -9.22 2.10
C LEU A 126 10.09 -10.54 2.18
N ASP A 127 10.80 -11.63 1.91
CA ASP A 127 10.22 -12.98 1.80
C ASP A 127 9.84 -13.59 3.16
N ASN A 128 10.25 -12.99 4.27
CA ASN A 128 9.94 -13.49 5.61
C ASN A 128 9.43 -12.39 6.55
N ALA A 129 8.62 -12.81 7.52
CA ALA A 129 8.01 -11.95 8.52
C ALA A 129 9.01 -11.14 9.36
N LYS A 130 10.22 -11.64 9.57
CA LYS A 130 11.23 -10.94 10.37
C LYS A 130 11.74 -9.70 9.63
N ASP A 131 12.04 -9.82 8.33
CA ASP A 131 12.49 -8.67 7.53
C ASP A 131 11.39 -7.60 7.43
N ILE A 132 10.12 -8.02 7.36
CA ILE A 132 8.97 -7.11 7.42
C ILE A 132 8.93 -6.38 8.77
N ALA A 133 9.11 -7.09 9.88
CA ALA A 133 9.15 -6.49 11.22
C ALA A 133 10.31 -5.50 11.37
N ASP A 134 11.50 -5.84 10.87
CA ASP A 134 12.66 -4.95 10.89
C ASP A 134 12.38 -3.68 10.07
N LYS A 135 11.76 -3.83 8.89
CA LYS A 135 11.37 -2.68 8.06
C LYS A 135 10.30 -1.81 8.70
N LEU A 136 9.34 -2.42 9.41
CA LEU A 136 8.37 -1.67 10.22
C LEU A 136 9.06 -0.88 11.32
N GLY A 137 10.09 -1.45 11.96
CA GLY A 137 10.91 -0.75 12.94
C GLY A 137 11.60 0.49 12.37
N GLU A 138 12.18 0.38 11.18
CA GLU A 138 12.77 1.53 10.47
C GLU A 138 11.73 2.62 10.16
N LEU A 139 10.57 2.24 9.62
CA LEU A 139 9.49 3.17 9.27
C LEU A 139 8.78 3.75 10.50
N ALA A 140 8.86 3.08 11.65
CA ALA A 140 8.30 3.56 12.90
C ALA A 140 9.24 4.50 13.67
N GLN A 141 10.49 4.62 13.24
CA GLN A 141 11.50 5.39 13.98
C GLN A 141 11.11 6.87 14.08
N GLY A 142 11.04 7.38 15.32
CA GLY A 142 10.66 8.76 15.60
C GLY A 142 9.16 9.04 15.55
N LEU A 143 8.34 8.06 15.18
CA LEU A 143 6.89 8.15 15.33
C LEU A 143 6.46 7.80 16.75
N LEU A 144 5.53 8.58 17.28
CA LEU A 144 4.96 8.41 18.60
C LEU A 144 3.51 7.96 18.48
N PHE A 145 3.12 7.06 19.37
CA PHE A 145 1.74 6.62 19.49
C PHE A 145 1.01 7.50 20.51
N PHE A 146 0.22 8.43 19.98
CA PHE A 146 -0.64 9.32 20.76
C PHE A 146 -2.09 9.07 20.38
N SER A 147 -2.72 8.07 21.00
CA SER A 147 -4.13 7.73 20.74
C SER A 147 -4.76 7.07 21.96
N TYR A 148 -6.08 6.80 21.90
CA TYR A 148 -6.83 6.10 22.94
C TYR A 148 -6.72 6.73 24.34
N GLY A 149 -6.63 8.06 24.40
CA GLY A 149 -6.54 8.79 25.67
C GLY A 149 -5.23 8.56 26.43
N SER A 150 -4.17 8.07 25.75
CA SER A 150 -2.86 7.93 26.38
C SER A 150 -2.36 9.28 26.89
N GLU A 151 -1.95 9.32 28.16
CA GLU A 151 -1.39 10.51 28.80
C GLU A 151 0.08 10.73 28.46
N MET A 152 0.71 9.74 27.84
CA MET A 152 2.09 9.79 27.39
C MET A 152 2.24 9.37 25.94
N ASP A 153 3.17 10.04 25.25
CA ASP A 153 3.64 9.64 23.94
C ASP A 153 4.59 8.44 24.08
N THR A 154 4.26 7.34 23.43
CA THR A 154 5.04 6.10 23.52
C THR A 154 5.62 5.72 22.15
N PRO A 155 6.91 5.33 22.07
CA PRO A 155 7.52 4.97 20.80
C PRO A 155 7.01 3.62 20.31
N LEU A 156 6.78 3.53 18.99
CA LEU A 156 6.45 2.29 18.31
C LEU A 156 7.70 1.40 18.18
N LYS A 157 7.58 0.12 18.56
CA LYS A 157 8.66 -0.87 18.46
C LYS A 157 8.25 -2.00 17.50
N PRO A 158 9.16 -2.56 16.70
CA PRO A 158 8.84 -3.70 15.86
C PRO A 158 8.43 -4.91 16.70
N PHE A 159 7.46 -5.67 16.19
CA PHE A 159 6.95 -6.88 16.81
C PHE A 159 6.91 -8.02 15.79
N PHE A 160 7.43 -9.17 16.20
CA PHE A 160 7.42 -10.39 15.42
C PHE A 160 7.12 -11.58 16.33
N LEU A 161 6.25 -12.46 15.86
CA LEU A 161 5.96 -13.74 16.49
C LEU A 161 5.97 -14.84 15.43
N ASP A 162 6.88 -15.80 15.58
CA ASP A 162 6.98 -17.00 14.74
C ASP A 162 5.83 -17.98 15.03
N LYS A 163 4.62 -17.54 14.71
CA LYS A 163 3.39 -18.30 14.87
C LYS A 163 2.54 -18.13 13.64
N LYS A 164 2.48 -19.19 12.84
CA LYS A 164 1.68 -19.22 11.61
C LYS A 164 0.19 -19.33 11.91
N VAL A 165 -0.59 -18.42 11.33
CA VAL A 165 -2.05 -18.34 11.46
C VAL A 165 -2.67 -17.99 10.10
N GLY A 166 -3.89 -18.48 9.83
CA GLY A 166 -4.61 -18.17 8.59
C GLY A 166 -5.51 -16.94 8.69
N HIS A 167 -5.87 -16.55 9.92
CA HIS A 167 -6.63 -15.36 10.24
C HIS A 167 -6.29 -14.86 11.64
N LEU A 168 -6.64 -13.61 11.94
CA LEU A 168 -6.32 -12.97 13.21
C LEU A 168 -7.60 -12.42 13.85
N ASP A 169 -8.02 -13.08 14.92
CA ASP A 169 -9.09 -12.64 15.82
C ASP A 169 -8.54 -12.54 17.26
N SER A 170 -9.38 -12.10 18.19
CA SER A 170 -8.98 -11.92 19.59
C SER A 170 -8.51 -13.23 20.22
N ASP A 171 -9.18 -14.36 19.97
CA ASP A 171 -8.82 -15.66 20.54
C ASP A 171 -7.52 -16.22 19.97
N ILE A 172 -7.25 -16.02 18.68
CA ILE A 172 -5.99 -16.41 18.06
C ILE A 172 -4.85 -15.57 18.60
N LEU A 173 -4.99 -14.23 18.63
CA LEU A 173 -3.95 -13.35 19.13
C LEU A 173 -3.64 -13.64 20.60
N ARG A 174 -4.68 -13.82 21.44
CA ARG A 174 -4.55 -14.20 22.85
C ARG A 174 -3.75 -15.47 23.03
N ARG A 175 -4.08 -16.53 22.27
CA ARG A 175 -3.37 -17.82 22.32
C ARG A 175 -1.95 -17.71 21.79
N ALA A 176 -1.73 -16.93 20.73
CA ALA A 176 -0.42 -16.72 20.15
C ALA A 176 0.53 -16.02 21.14
N LEU A 177 0.02 -15.01 21.85
CA LEU A 177 0.71 -14.28 22.92
C LEU A 177 0.78 -15.04 24.25
N LYS A 178 0.13 -16.21 24.36
CA LYS A 178 0.03 -17.02 25.59
C LYS A 178 -0.56 -16.27 26.79
N LEU A 179 -1.55 -15.41 26.53
CA LEU A 179 -2.19 -14.59 27.55
C LEU A 179 -3.23 -15.37 28.36
N ASN A 180 -3.30 -15.08 29.66
CA ASN A 180 -4.29 -15.60 30.57
C ASN A 180 -5.56 -14.72 30.56
N ALA A 181 -6.66 -15.24 30.03
CA ALA A 181 -7.93 -14.50 29.96
C ALA A 181 -8.53 -14.15 31.34
N ASN A 182 -8.13 -14.87 32.39
CA ASN A 182 -8.62 -14.65 33.75
C ASN A 182 -7.81 -13.59 34.51
N ASP A 183 -6.68 -13.13 33.95
CA ASP A 183 -5.89 -12.05 34.50
C ASP A 183 -6.35 -10.73 33.85
N PRO A 184 -6.95 -9.79 34.60
CA PRO A 184 -7.40 -8.51 34.06
C PRO A 184 -6.32 -7.74 33.31
N ALA A 185 -5.05 -7.87 33.71
CA ALA A 185 -3.91 -7.22 33.06
C ALA A 185 -3.55 -7.82 31.70
N GLN A 186 -4.05 -9.02 31.40
CA GLN A 186 -3.80 -9.75 30.15
C GLN A 186 -5.07 -9.94 29.32
N ALA A 187 -6.22 -9.45 29.79
CA ALA A 187 -7.44 -9.36 29.02
C ALA A 187 -7.34 -8.21 28.00
N PHE A 188 -8.02 -8.35 26.85
CA PHE A 188 -8.17 -7.24 25.92
C PHE A 188 -9.24 -6.28 26.44
N GLU A 189 -8.85 -5.04 26.70
CA GLU A 189 -9.79 -3.94 26.91
C GLU A 189 -10.40 -3.51 25.57
N LEU A 190 -9.55 -3.50 24.53
CA LEU A 190 -9.95 -3.15 23.19
C LEU A 190 -9.38 -4.14 22.19
N PHE A 191 -10.21 -4.51 21.20
CA PHE A 191 -9.80 -5.24 20.01
C PHE A 191 -10.52 -4.65 18.78
N GLU A 192 -9.78 -3.90 17.95
CA GLU A 192 -10.28 -3.33 16.70
C GLU A 192 -9.80 -4.16 15.51
N ALA A 193 -10.74 -4.83 14.83
CA ALA A 193 -10.46 -5.59 13.61
C ALA A 193 -10.55 -4.75 12.32
N ASP A 194 -11.11 -3.54 12.38
CA ASP A 194 -11.18 -2.63 11.24
C ASP A 194 -9.94 -1.71 11.19
N ALA A 195 -8.93 -2.17 10.45
CA ALA A 195 -7.70 -1.42 10.19
C ALA A 195 -7.92 0.02 9.73
N ARG A 196 -8.96 0.27 8.93
CA ARG A 196 -9.16 1.58 8.28
C ARG A 196 -9.41 2.68 9.30
N THR A 197 -10.20 2.37 10.32
CA THR A 197 -10.63 3.34 11.32
C THR A 197 -9.45 3.80 12.17
N PHE A 198 -8.65 2.88 12.70
CA PHE A 198 -7.52 3.27 13.54
C PHE A 198 -6.30 3.73 12.72
N HIS A 199 -6.06 3.22 11.50
CA HIS A 199 -5.03 3.77 10.61
C HIS A 199 -5.26 5.25 10.33
N ARG A 200 -6.50 5.63 10.01
CA ARG A 200 -6.87 7.02 9.80
C ARG A 200 -6.64 7.83 11.07
N ARG A 201 -7.08 7.34 12.24
CA ARG A 201 -6.88 8.03 13.52
C ARG A 201 -5.39 8.25 13.82
N PHE A 202 -4.55 7.25 13.57
CA PHE A 202 -3.11 7.36 13.76
C PHE A 202 -2.51 8.47 12.87
N ILE A 203 -2.84 8.48 11.57
CA ILE A 203 -2.37 9.51 10.64
C ILE A 203 -2.89 10.91 11.04
N ASP A 204 -4.17 11.03 11.37
CA ASP A 204 -4.80 12.29 11.78
C ASP A 204 -4.14 12.83 13.06
N ASN A 205 -3.80 11.96 14.02
CA ASN A 205 -3.09 12.36 15.23
C ASN A 205 -1.63 12.74 14.95
N SER A 206 -0.95 12.09 14.00
CA SER A 206 0.41 12.48 13.60
C SER A 206 0.46 13.88 12.97
N GLN A 207 -0.64 14.36 12.35
CA GLN A 207 -0.71 15.74 11.84
C GLN A 207 -0.59 16.80 12.94
N LEU A 208 -0.92 16.47 14.19
CA LEU A 208 -0.75 17.39 15.33
C LEU A 208 0.73 17.70 15.59
N PHE A 209 1.64 16.81 15.19
CA PHE A 209 3.08 16.99 15.34
C PHE A 209 3.75 17.62 14.10
N GLY A 210 3.07 17.61 12.96
CA GLY A 210 3.52 18.28 11.74
C GLY A 210 3.12 17.52 10.46
N GLU A 211 3.24 18.21 9.31
CA GLU A 211 2.96 17.62 8.00
C GLU A 211 3.97 16.50 7.67
N SER A 212 5.23 16.65 8.08
CA SER A 212 6.28 15.65 7.88
C SER A 212 5.96 14.35 8.61
N GLU A 213 5.51 14.45 9.86
CA GLU A 213 5.12 13.34 10.72
C GLU A 213 3.90 12.62 10.15
N ALA A 214 2.92 13.36 9.63
CA ALA A 214 1.75 12.78 8.97
C ALA A 214 2.11 12.04 7.67
N ILE A 215 3.06 12.56 6.89
CA ILE A 215 3.59 11.88 5.69
C ILE A 215 4.30 10.59 6.11
N HIS A 216 5.12 10.65 7.16
CA HIS A 216 5.85 9.50 7.66
C HIS A 216 4.91 8.41 8.20
N ALA A 217 3.92 8.79 9.02
CA ALA A 217 2.86 7.90 9.50
C ALA A 217 2.06 7.28 8.35
N SER A 218 1.75 8.06 7.31
CA SER A 218 1.06 7.55 6.12
C SER A 218 1.89 6.52 5.35
N ALA A 219 3.21 6.70 5.29
CA ALA A 219 4.13 5.74 4.67
C ALA A 219 4.19 4.42 5.45
N LEU A 220 4.29 4.49 6.79
CA LEU A 220 4.23 3.32 7.67
C LEU A 220 2.93 2.54 7.49
N VAL A 221 1.78 3.22 7.59
CA VAL A 221 0.45 2.61 7.42
C VAL A 221 0.32 1.93 6.06
N SER A 222 0.78 2.57 4.99
CA SER A 222 0.65 2.01 3.65
C SER A 222 1.55 0.80 3.45
N PHE A 223 2.74 0.81 4.04
CA PHE A 223 3.58 -0.39 4.07
C PHE A 223 2.91 -1.54 4.82
N MET A 224 2.26 -1.28 5.96
CA MET A 224 1.49 -2.31 6.67
C MET A 224 0.34 -2.85 5.82
N GLU A 225 -0.44 -2.00 5.16
CA GLU A 225 -1.54 -2.40 4.28
C GLU A 225 -1.07 -3.19 3.04
N ASP A 226 0.15 -2.94 2.57
CA ASP A 226 0.73 -3.62 1.42
C ASP A 226 1.36 -4.97 1.78
N MET A 227 1.91 -5.11 3.00
CA MET A 227 2.66 -6.30 3.42
C MET A 227 1.87 -7.24 4.33
N LEU A 228 0.85 -6.74 5.02
CA LEU A 228 0.10 -7.50 6.02
C LEU A 228 -1.36 -7.62 5.60
N HIS A 229 -1.96 -8.76 5.94
CA HIS A 229 -3.41 -8.96 5.86
C HIS A 229 -3.99 -9.19 7.27
N ASN A 230 -5.31 -9.01 7.43
CA ASN A 230 -5.98 -9.13 8.73
C ASN A 230 -5.31 -8.30 9.85
N ILE A 231 -5.04 -7.02 9.57
CA ILE A 231 -4.42 -6.11 10.52
C ILE A 231 -5.43 -5.75 11.61
N VAL A 232 -5.02 -5.88 12.87
CA VAL A 232 -5.80 -5.58 14.07
C VAL A 232 -5.02 -4.69 15.02
N LEU A 233 -5.74 -3.98 15.87
CA LEU A 233 -5.18 -3.28 17.02
C LEU A 233 -5.80 -3.82 18.30
N ALA A 234 -4.97 -4.18 19.28
CA ALA A 234 -5.40 -4.73 20.55
C ALA A 234 -4.72 -4.03 21.73
N ILE A 235 -5.48 -3.65 22.74
CA ILE A 235 -4.98 -3.03 23.98
C ILE A 235 -5.23 -4.00 25.14
N LEU A 236 -4.17 -4.34 25.88
CA LEU A 236 -4.23 -5.19 27.05
C LEU A 236 -4.47 -4.40 28.33
N GLY A 237 -5.15 -5.04 29.27
CA GLY A 237 -5.36 -4.52 30.62
C GLY A 237 -6.63 -3.72 30.73
N LYS A 238 -7.50 -4.09 31.67
CA LYS A 238 -8.70 -3.33 32.00
C LYS A 238 -8.36 -2.03 32.74
N ASN A 239 -8.98 -0.93 32.32
CA ASN A 239 -8.80 0.37 32.95
C ASN A 239 -9.18 0.30 34.45
N GLY A 240 -8.34 0.84 35.32
CA GLY A 240 -8.51 0.82 36.77
C GLY A 240 -8.20 -0.49 37.49
N GLU A 241 -8.00 -1.61 36.76
CA GLU A 241 -7.71 -2.92 37.37
C GLU A 241 -6.26 -3.40 37.12
N SER A 242 -5.58 -2.85 36.11
CA SER A 242 -4.34 -3.44 35.55
C SER A 242 -3.09 -2.56 35.71
N GLY A 243 -3.15 -1.53 36.55
CA GLY A 243 -2.12 -0.49 36.63
C GLY A 243 -2.20 0.50 35.46
N PRO A 244 -1.30 1.50 35.40
CA PRO A 244 -1.44 2.62 34.47
C PRO A 244 -0.90 2.36 33.07
N VAL A 245 -0.13 1.29 32.84
CA VAL A 245 0.55 1.03 31.56
C VAL A 245 -0.04 -0.20 30.88
N HIS A 246 -0.57 0.01 29.68
CA HIS A 246 -1.34 -0.97 28.93
C HIS A 246 -0.67 -1.30 27.60
N PRO A 247 -0.17 -2.54 27.40
CA PRO A 247 0.45 -2.92 26.13
C PRO A 247 -0.52 -2.84 24.95
N VAL A 248 -0.05 -2.26 23.85
CA VAL A 248 -0.78 -2.19 22.58
C VAL A 248 -0.06 -3.01 21.51
N TYR A 249 -0.82 -3.84 20.81
CA TYR A 249 -0.36 -4.62 19.66
C TYR A 249 -1.08 -4.14 18.42
N TRP A 250 -0.35 -3.57 17.47
CA TRP A 250 -0.83 -3.24 16.14
C TRP A 250 -0.18 -4.22 15.16
N VAL A 251 -0.89 -5.31 14.87
CA VAL A 251 -0.32 -6.48 14.21
C VAL A 251 -1.20 -7.01 13.09
N GLY A 252 -0.61 -7.68 12.13
CA GLY A 252 -1.29 -8.40 11.07
C GLY A 252 -0.53 -9.68 10.71
N ILE A 253 -0.94 -10.32 9.63
CA ILE A 253 -0.36 -11.58 9.16
C ILE A 253 0.50 -11.29 7.94
N ALA A 254 1.76 -11.71 8.01
CA ALA A 254 2.72 -11.62 6.90
C ALA A 254 2.44 -12.68 5.81
N PRO A 255 3.06 -12.59 4.62
CA PRO A 255 2.85 -13.55 3.53
C PRO A 255 3.21 -15.00 3.89
N ASP A 256 4.16 -15.20 4.81
CA ASP A 256 4.57 -16.52 5.31
C ASP A 256 3.64 -17.09 6.41
N GLY A 257 2.60 -16.33 6.78
CA GLY A 257 1.58 -16.67 7.76
C GLY A 257 1.90 -16.23 9.19
N CYS A 258 3.09 -15.68 9.48
CA CYS A 258 3.47 -15.27 10.83
C CYS A 258 2.82 -13.95 11.26
N ILE A 259 2.75 -13.72 12.57
CA ILE A 259 2.20 -12.47 13.13
C ILE A 259 3.31 -11.43 13.22
N VAL A 260 3.10 -10.27 12.61
CA VAL A 260 4.06 -9.16 12.51
C VAL A 260 3.35 -7.84 12.74
N GLY A 261 4.06 -6.87 13.29
CA GLY A 261 3.55 -5.51 13.37
C GLY A 261 4.40 -4.62 14.26
N LEU A 262 3.72 -3.81 15.04
CA LEU A 262 4.27 -2.89 16.01
C LEU A 262 3.69 -3.16 17.40
N LYS A 263 4.51 -2.95 18.42
CA LYS A 263 4.13 -2.94 19.82
C LYS A 263 4.42 -1.56 20.41
N THR A 264 3.48 -1.05 21.20
CA THR A 264 3.63 0.16 21.99
C THR A 264 2.83 0.03 23.28
N GLU A 265 2.58 1.13 23.98
CA GLU A 265 1.85 1.19 25.24
C GLU A 265 0.89 2.40 25.24
N VAL A 266 -0.23 2.30 25.93
CA VAL A 266 -1.04 3.46 26.32
C VAL A 266 -0.96 3.62 27.83
N VAL A 267 -0.93 4.87 28.29
CA VAL A 267 -0.85 5.19 29.71
C VAL A 267 -2.16 5.83 30.14
N TRP A 268 -2.85 5.22 31.10
CA TRP A 268 -4.11 5.69 31.69
C TRP A 268 -3.91 5.91 33.20
N SER A 269 -4.52 6.95 33.76
CA SER A 269 -4.49 7.23 35.21
C SER A 269 -5.78 6.83 35.93
#